data_AF-T0GBE0-F1
#
_entry.id   AF-T0GBE0-F1
#
_cell.length_a   1.000
_cell.length_b   1.000
_cell.length_c   1.000
_cell.angle_alpha   90.00
_cell.angle_beta   90.00
_cell.angle_gamma   90.00
#
_symmetry.space_group_name_H-M   'P 1'
#
loop_
_entity.id
_entity.type
_entity.pdbx_description
1 polymer ?
#
loop_
_entity_poly.entity_id
_entity_poly.type
_entity_poly.pdbx_seq_one_letter_code
_entity_poly.pdbx_strand_id
1 'polypeptide(L)'
;MESGLITLEGKLGNISESGICILMPGEDLPTTVAIEGSVIERKTGKRLEFLGDVVWCISKQIGTKEKFLYGIRFRFPMELTESLILINLSLEG
;
A
#
# COMPACT_ATOMS: atom_id res chain seq x y z
N MET A 1 -24.91 -13.42 -5.70
CA MET A 1 -24.68 -12.03 -5.25
C MET A 1 -23.32 -11.64 -5.77
N GLU A 2 -23.26 -10.84 -6.83
CA GLU A 2 -22.02 -10.15 -7.20
C GLU A 2 -21.76 -9.12 -6.09
N SER A 3 -20.91 -9.46 -5.14
CA SER A 3 -20.27 -8.45 -4.31
C SER A 3 -19.43 -7.62 -5.26
N GLY A 4 -19.90 -6.43 -5.63
CA GLY A 4 -19.12 -5.49 -6.44
C GLY A 4 -17.72 -5.40 -5.85
N LEU A 5 -16.70 -5.69 -6.66
CA LEU A 5 -15.31 -5.62 -6.23
C LEU A 5 -15.01 -4.15 -5.87
N ILE A 6 -15.01 -3.84 -4.58
CA ILE A 6 -14.64 -2.51 -4.10
C ILE A 6 -13.12 -2.40 -4.24
N THR A 7 -12.66 -1.60 -5.18
CA THR A 7 -11.24 -1.24 -5.28
C THR A 7 -10.98 -0.07 -4.33
N LEU A 8 -10.05 -0.28 -3.41
CA LEU A 8 -9.58 0.76 -2.51
C LEU A 8 -8.26 1.34 -3.07
N GLU A 9 -8.21 2.67 -3.23
CA GLU A 9 -7.01 3.36 -3.72
C GLU A 9 -6.31 4.11 -2.58
N GLY A 10 -5.03 3.83 -2.40
CA GLY A 10 -4.17 4.46 -1.39
C GLY A 10 -3.04 5.28 -2.01
N LYS A 11 -2.49 6.22 -1.23
CA LYS A 11 -1.23 6.87 -1.58
C LYS A 11 -0.07 6.02 -1.08
N LEU A 12 0.88 5.74 -1.96
CA LEU A 12 2.13 5.09 -1.60
C LEU A 12 2.91 5.95 -0.60
N GLY A 13 3.22 5.37 0.55
CA GLY A 13 4.11 5.91 1.57
C GLY A 13 5.54 5.46 1.30
N ASN A 14 5.84 4.17 1.51
CA ASN A 14 7.14 3.58 1.17
C ASN A 14 6.94 2.17 0.62
N ILE A 15 7.96 1.58 0.00
CA ILE A 15 7.94 0.20 -0.48
C ILE A 15 9.33 -0.44 -0.43
N SER A 16 9.42 -1.69 -0.02
CA SER A 16 10.61 -2.52 -0.11
C SER A 16 10.24 -3.85 -0.74
N GLU A 17 11.23 -4.72 -0.95
CA GLU A 17 10.98 -6.10 -1.39
C GLU A 17 10.16 -6.89 -0.36
N SER A 18 10.14 -6.46 0.92
CA SER A 18 9.49 -7.16 2.02
C SER A 18 8.16 -6.56 2.48
N GLY A 19 7.81 -5.35 2.04
CA GLY A 19 6.58 -4.72 2.46
C GLY A 19 6.33 -3.34 1.87
N ILE A 20 5.21 -2.75 2.26
CA ILE A 20 4.73 -1.48 1.75
C ILE A 20 4.04 -0.70 2.86
N CYS A 21 4.25 0.61 2.91
CA CYS A 21 3.38 1.51 3.67
C CYS A 21 2.45 2.24 2.73
N ILE A 22 1.16 2.25 3.06
CA ILE A 22 0.13 2.93 2.28
C ILE A 22 -0.72 3.82 3.18
N LEU A 23 -1.03 5.02 2.68
CA LEU A 23 -1.92 5.97 3.33
C LEU A 23 -3.30 5.90 2.69
N MET A 24 -4.29 5.49 3.48
CA MET A 24 -5.69 5.32 3.08
C MET A 24 -6.56 6.43 3.70
N PRO A 25 -7.67 6.81 3.05
CA PRO A 25 -8.62 7.79 3.59
C PRO A 25 -9.52 7.22 4.71
N GLY A 26 -9.69 5.90 4.81
CA GLY A 26 -10.52 5.23 5.82
C GLY A 26 -9.81 4.04 6.48
N GLU A 27 -10.42 3.54 7.56
CA GLU A 27 -9.97 2.33 8.26
C GLU A 27 -10.45 1.06 7.52
N ASP A 28 -10.08 0.94 6.25
CA ASP A 28 -10.74 0.02 5.33
C ASP A 28 -10.04 -1.36 5.25
N LEU A 29 -8.84 -1.49 5.81
CA LEU A 29 -8.08 -2.75 5.73
C LEU A 29 -8.17 -3.58 7.01
N PRO A 30 -8.64 -4.84 6.93
CA PRO A 30 -8.70 -5.73 8.07
C PRO A 30 -7.29 -6.14 8.53
N THR A 31 -7.08 -6.21 9.84
CA THR A 31 -5.81 -6.60 10.46
C THR A 31 -5.66 -8.10 10.67
N THR A 32 -6.73 -8.87 10.45
CA THR A 32 -6.80 -10.30 10.76
C THR A 32 -6.72 -11.21 9.54
N VAL A 33 -6.75 -10.66 8.33
CA VAL A 33 -6.71 -11.43 7.08
C VAL A 33 -5.65 -10.87 6.13
N ALA A 34 -5.23 -11.72 5.19
CA ALA A 34 -4.32 -11.31 4.14
C ALA A 34 -5.00 -10.29 3.21
N ILE A 35 -4.22 -9.32 2.75
CA ILE A 35 -4.61 -8.33 1.75
C ILE A 35 -4.00 -8.73 0.42
N GLU A 36 -4.85 -8.90 -0.58
CA GLU A 36 -4.45 -8.94 -1.99
C GLU A 36 -4.50 -7.50 -2.53
N GLY A 37 -3.43 -7.07 -3.16
CA GLY A 37 -3.34 -5.71 -3.67
C GLY A 37 -2.34 -5.59 -4.81
N SER A 38 -2.27 -4.39 -5.39
CA SER A 38 -1.33 -4.13 -6.47
C SER A 38 -0.74 -2.73 -6.42
N VAL A 39 0.50 -2.62 -6.85
CA VAL A 39 1.17 -1.34 -7.12
C VAL A 39 1.15 -1.11 -8.62
N ILE A 40 0.58 0.01 -9.06
CA ILE A 40 0.48 0.37 -10.48
C ILE A 40 1.41 1.54 -10.77
N GLU A 41 2.40 1.31 -11.63
CA GLU A 41 3.26 2.37 -12.15
C GLU A 41 2.51 3.19 -13.21
N ARG A 42 2.12 4.43 -12.87
CA ARG A 42 1.31 5.28 -13.77
C ARG A 42 1.95 5.54 -15.15
N LYS A 43 3.29 5.59 -15.23
CA LYS A 43 3.99 5.90 -16.49
C LYS A 43 4.01 4.71 -17.46
N THR A 44 4.18 3.49 -16.93
CA THR A 44 4.36 2.27 -17.73
C THR A 44 3.09 1.43 -17.80
N GLY A 45 2.13 1.66 -16.89
CA GLY A 45 0.98 0.78 -16.66
C GLY A 45 1.35 -0.55 -16.02
N LYS A 46 2.63 -0.75 -15.66
CA LYS A 46 3.09 -2.00 -15.06
C LYS A 46 2.41 -2.18 -13.70
N ARG A 47 1.88 -3.38 -13.50
CA ARG A 47 1.19 -3.79 -12.28
C ARG A 47 2.02 -4.85 -11.55
N LEU A 48 2.29 -4.60 -10.27
CA LEU A 48 2.93 -5.55 -9.37
C LEU A 48 1.89 -5.98 -8.34
N GLU A 49 1.43 -7.22 -8.44
CA GLU A 49 0.50 -7.81 -7.45
C GLU A 49 1.26 -8.24 -6.19
N PHE A 50 0.60 -8.18 -5.04
CA PHE A 50 1.11 -8.73 -3.79
C PHE A 50 0.02 -9.38 -2.96
N LEU A 51 0.46 -10.30 -2.10
CA LEU A 51 -0.29 -10.82 -0.97
C LEU A 51 0.48 -10.46 0.31
N GLY A 52 -0.19 -9.83 1.27
CA GLY A 52 0.48 -9.35 2.49
C GLY A 52 -0.40 -9.35 3.73
N ASP A 53 0.23 -9.24 4.90
CA ASP A 53 -0.44 -9.10 6.19
C ASP A 53 -0.28 -7.67 6.70
N VAL A 54 -1.36 -7.05 7.16
CA VAL A 54 -1.28 -5.79 7.90
C VAL A 54 -0.56 -6.08 9.23
N VAL A 55 0.61 -5.49 9.44
CA VAL A 55 1.41 -5.69 10.65
C VAL A 55 1.26 -4.55 11.65
N TRP A 56 0.84 -3.37 11.20
CA TRP A 56 0.47 -2.25 12.05
C TRP A 56 -0.40 -1.23 11.28
N CYS A 57 -1.16 -0.45 12.03
CA CYS A 57 -1.96 0.67 11.52
C CYS A 57 -1.88 1.84 12.51
N ILE A 58 -1.73 3.06 12.01
CA ILE A 58 -1.75 4.29 12.81
C ILE A 58 -2.67 5.30 12.14
N SER A 59 -3.59 5.89 12.90
CA SER A 59 -4.37 7.03 12.42
C SER A 59 -3.56 8.33 12.52
N LYS A 60 -3.71 9.19 11.50
CA LYS A 60 -3.07 10.49 11.41
C LYS A 60 -4.10 11.54 11.03
N GLN A 61 -4.11 12.64 11.79
CA GLN A 61 -4.86 13.82 11.41
C GLN A 61 -4.05 14.63 10.38
N ILE A 62 -4.54 14.72 9.13
CA ILE A 62 -3.91 15.52 8.08
C ILE A 62 -4.91 16.58 7.63
N GLY A 63 -4.72 17.80 8.15
CA GLY A 63 -5.70 18.88 8.04
C GLY A 63 -6.97 18.52 8.82
N THR A 64 -8.13 18.62 8.16
CA THR A 64 -9.43 18.27 8.77
C THR A 64 -9.84 16.82 8.58
N LYS A 65 -9.00 16.00 7.92
CA LYS A 65 -9.31 14.60 7.61
C LYS A 65 -8.43 13.65 8.41
N GLU A 66 -9.06 12.67 9.02
CA GLU A 66 -8.36 11.48 9.52
C GLU A 66 -7.94 10.62 8.33
N LYS A 67 -6.74 10.04 8.42
CA LYS A 67 -6.19 9.09 7.46
C LYS A 67 -5.50 7.97 8.19
N PHE A 68 -5.38 6.82 7.55
CA PHE A 68 -4.80 5.62 8.15
C PHE A 68 -3.54 5.22 7.40
N LEU A 69 -2.43 5.15 8.11
CA LEU A 69 -1.16 4.64 7.59
C LEU A 69 -1.04 3.17 7.97
N TYR A 70 -1.02 2.31 6.97
CA TYR A 70 -0.87 0.87 7.13
C TYR A 70 0.54 0.44 6.77
N GLY A 71 1.14 -0.39 7.61
CA GLY A 71 2.31 -1.19 7.24
C GLY A 71 1.86 -2.59 6.86
N ILE A 72 2.14 -3.00 5.62
CA ILE A 72 1.80 -4.33 5.10
C ILE A 72 3.11 -5.07 4.84
N ARG A 73 3.27 -6.24 5.45
CA ARG A 73 4.39 -7.15 5.18
C ARG A 73 3.97 -8.09 4.06
N PHE A 74 4.76 -8.18 3.00
CA PHE A 74 4.51 -9.15 1.93
C PHE A 74 4.78 -10.56 2.42
N ARG A 75 3.92 -11.51 2.03
CA ARG A 75 4.13 -12.93 2.33
C ARG A 75 5.22 -13.55 1.47
N PHE A 76 5.45 -12.96 0.29
CA PHE A 76 6.51 -13.33 -0.64
C PHE A 76 7.28 -12.07 -1.04
N PRO A 77 8.62 -12.12 -1.15
CA PRO A 77 9.38 -10.98 -1.63
C PRO A 77 8.91 -10.52 -3.00
N MET A 78 8.83 -9.21 -3.20
CA MET A 78 8.47 -8.59 -4.47
C MET A 78 9.73 -8.09 -5.19
N GLU A 79 9.86 -8.42 -6.48
CA GLU A 79 10.85 -7.79 -7.35
C GLU A 79 10.40 -6.37 -7.71
N LEU A 80 11.06 -5.38 -7.11
CA LEU A 80 10.79 -3.98 -7.38
C LEU A 80 11.43 -3.54 -8.70
N THR A 81 10.77 -2.64 -9.42
CA THR A 81 11.42 -1.91 -10.50
C THR A 81 12.31 -0.80 -9.94
N GLU A 82 13.33 -0.39 -10.70
CA GLU A 82 14.17 0.76 -10.36
C GLU A 82 13.35 2.02 -10.04
N SER A 83 12.23 2.22 -10.75
CA SER A 83 11.35 3.37 -10.54
C SER A 83 10.68 3.39 -9.16
N LEU A 84 10.33 2.23 -8.61
CA LEU A 84 9.73 2.11 -7.28
C LEU A 84 10.78 2.27 -6.18
N ILE A 85 12.00 1.78 -6.42
CA ILE A 85 13.13 1.96 -5.51
C ILE A 85 13.41 3.46 -5.32
N LEU A 86 13.41 4.23 -6.41
CA LEU A 86 13.68 5.68 -6.38
C LEU A 86 12.62 6.49 -5.63
N ILE A 87 11.35 6.05 -5.59
CA ILE A 87 10.29 6.76 -4.85
C ILE A 87 10.61 6.82 -3.36
N ASN A 88 11.17 5.75 -2.77
CA ASN A 88 11.57 5.75 -1.35
C ASN A 88 12.63 6.82 -1.05
N LEU A 89 13.65 6.91 -1.91
CA LEU A 89 14.78 7.83 -1.74
C LEU A 89 14.34 9.30 -1.85
N SER A 90 13.25 9.58 -2.58
CA SER A 90 12.72 10.94 -2.75
C SER A 90 11.91 11.45 -1.56
N LEU A 91 11.49 10.58 -0.64
CA LEU A 91 10.68 10.93 0.53
C LEU A 91 11.51 11.26 1.78
N GLU A 92 12.84 11.08 1.70
CA GLU A 92 13.80 11.48 2.73
C GLU A 92 14.34 12.91 2.53
N GLY A 93 13.79 13.67 1.56
CA GLY A 93 14.17 15.05 1.22
C GLY A 93 13.18 16.12 1.68
#